data_AF-A0A3D6EQY8-F1
#
_entry.id   AF-A0A3D6EQY8-F1
#
_cell.length_a   1.000
_cell.length_b   1.000
_cell.length_c   1.000
_cell.angle_alpha   90.00
_cell.angle_beta   90.00
_cell.angle_gamma   90.00
#
_symmetry.space_group_name_H-M   'P 1'
#
loop_
_entity.id
_entity.type
_entity.pdbx_description
1 polymer ?
#
loop_
_entity_poly.entity_id
_entity_poly.type
_entity_poly.pdbx_seq_one_letter_code
_entity_poly.pdbx_strand_id
1 'polypeptide(L)'
;TFQKEEDEKPVYGITHPLKSHSFLWQHFHYYAELWEACRRSKRIWSSLKIIFGKPDTVDPSIRSELEKKLLPVKAPFRSTFRLKAYLNVQVVLSLVSLFFFTLYFNQLTVVDKWFGISAIIITLINCGAMLEQQKWVYQVEVVRLLLICTYISIIEHSFELFLISILSILILSTLDFIENQYYKFIYDSKEINPDN
;
A
#
# COMPACT_ATOMS: atom_id res chain seq x y z
N THR A 1 27.75 -2.76 46.86
CA THR A 1 26.36 -2.50 47.30
C THR A 1 25.47 -2.81 46.13
N PHE A 2 24.68 -3.88 46.20
CA PHE A 2 23.77 -4.28 45.12
C PHE A 2 22.52 -3.39 45.19
N GLN A 3 22.23 -2.65 44.11
CA GLN A 3 20.96 -1.93 43.96
C GLN A 3 19.84 -2.96 43.75
N LYS A 4 18.75 -2.79 44.50
CA LYS A 4 17.54 -3.60 44.38
C LYS A 4 16.92 -3.33 43.00
N GLU A 5 16.82 -4.35 42.16
CA GLU A 5 16.18 -4.27 40.85
C GLU A 5 14.73 -3.77 41.05
N GLU A 6 14.37 -2.68 40.38
CA GLU A 6 13.01 -2.14 40.37
C GLU A 6 12.06 -3.21 39.79
N ASP A 7 11.04 -3.60 40.56
CA ASP A 7 10.01 -4.60 40.21
C ASP A 7 9.11 -4.16 39.02
N GLU A 8 9.45 -3.10 38.31
CA GLU A 8 8.76 -2.72 37.08
C GLU A 8 9.26 -3.59 35.93
N LYS A 9 8.44 -4.59 35.57
CA LYS A 9 8.67 -5.42 34.38
C LYS A 9 8.97 -4.50 33.19
N PRO A 10 10.15 -4.60 32.56
CA PRO A 10 10.46 -3.81 31.39
C PRO A 10 9.39 -4.05 30.33
N VAL A 11 8.65 -2.99 29.97
CA VAL A 11 7.67 -3.03 28.89
C VAL A 11 8.44 -2.98 27.59
N TYR A 12 8.75 -4.17 27.07
CA TYR A 12 9.43 -4.31 25.79
C TYR A 12 8.49 -3.91 24.65
N GLY A 13 8.97 -3.05 23.76
CA GLY A 13 8.20 -2.56 22.62
C GLY A 13 8.62 -1.16 22.23
N ILE A 14 7.82 -0.53 21.36
CA ILE A 14 7.94 0.89 21.04
C ILE A 14 7.45 1.72 22.24
N THR A 15 8.21 2.74 22.65
CA THR A 15 7.86 3.65 23.76
C THR A 15 6.52 4.37 23.55
N HIS A 16 6.06 4.44 22.29
CA HIS A 16 4.74 4.92 21.92
C HIS A 16 4.01 3.86 21.07
N PRO A 17 3.03 3.13 21.63
CA PRO A 17 2.27 2.12 20.89
C PRO A 17 1.49 2.76 19.74
N LEU A 18 1.50 2.10 18.57
CA LEU A 18 0.69 2.50 17.42
C LEU A 18 -0.78 2.26 17.77
N LYS A 19 -1.61 3.31 17.69
CA LYS A 19 -3.05 3.21 17.99
C LYS A 19 -3.86 2.47 16.93
N SER A 20 -3.28 2.26 15.74
CA SER A 20 -3.93 1.55 14.64
C SER A 20 -3.09 0.36 14.14
N HIS A 21 -3.77 -0.73 13.82
CA HIS A 21 -3.19 -1.94 13.22
C HIS A 21 -3.27 -1.88 11.69
N SER A 22 -2.75 -0.81 11.09
CA SER A 22 -2.55 -0.73 9.64
C SER A 22 -1.17 -1.29 9.29
N PHE A 23 -1.12 -2.32 8.46
CA PHE A 23 0.10 -2.95 7.95
C PHE A 23 0.98 -1.94 7.21
N LEU A 24 0.44 -1.17 6.28
CA LEU A 24 1.13 -0.14 5.52
C LEU A 24 1.65 0.96 6.45
N TRP A 25 0.83 1.43 7.40
CA TRP A 25 1.31 2.41 8.38
C TRP A 25 2.43 1.84 9.25
N GLN A 26 2.32 0.61 9.73
CA GLN A 26 3.36 -0.05 10.52
C GLN A 26 4.72 -0.09 9.80
N HIS A 27 4.74 -0.31 8.48
CA HIS A 27 5.99 -0.36 7.71
C HIS A 27 6.45 1.02 7.24
N PHE A 28 5.53 1.94 6.93
CA PHE A 28 5.85 3.22 6.29
C PHE A 28 5.75 4.47 7.18
N HIS A 29 5.25 4.36 8.42
CA HIS A 29 5.06 5.52 9.33
C HIS A 29 6.34 6.32 9.51
N TYR A 30 7.47 5.64 9.74
CA TYR A 30 8.76 6.30 9.95
C TYR A 30 9.20 7.12 8.74
N TYR A 31 9.03 6.60 7.53
CA TYR A 31 9.35 7.35 6.30
C TYR A 31 8.43 8.56 6.11
N ALA A 32 7.15 8.43 6.48
CA ALA A 32 6.19 9.52 6.41
C ALA A 32 6.50 10.62 7.46
N GLU A 33 6.88 10.22 8.67
CA GLU A 33 7.37 11.13 9.73
C GLU A 33 8.62 11.89 9.27
N LEU A 34 9.59 11.17 8.68
CA LEU A 34 10.82 11.77 8.15
C LEU A 34 10.52 12.76 7.03
N TRP A 35 9.63 12.41 6.10
CA TRP A 35 9.20 13.28 5.02
C TRP A 35 8.56 14.58 5.54
N GLU A 36 7.67 14.49 6.52
CA GLU A 36 7.03 15.66 7.14
C GLU A 36 8.01 16.50 7.95
N ALA A 37 8.95 15.87 8.66
CA ALA A 37 10.03 16.58 9.34
C ALA A 37 10.90 17.36 8.36
N CYS A 38 11.30 16.74 7.25
CA CYS A 38 12.04 17.41 6.17
C CYS A 38 11.22 18.55 5.56
N ARG A 39 9.92 18.35 5.33
CA ARG A 39 9.02 19.38 4.78
C ARG A 39 8.86 20.57 5.71
N ARG A 40 8.71 20.36 7.02
CA ARG A 40 8.63 21.41 8.04
C ARG A 40 9.94 22.19 8.17
N SER A 41 11.07 21.51 7.97
CA SER A 41 12.40 22.11 8.07
C SER A 41 12.70 23.15 6.97
N LYS A 42 12.04 23.05 5.80
CA LYS A 42 12.15 23.95 4.63
C LYS A 42 13.56 24.19 4.05
N ARG A 43 14.63 23.70 4.68
CA ARG A 43 16.04 23.82 4.25
C ARG A 43 16.62 22.46 3.91
N ILE A 44 17.23 22.35 2.73
CA ILE A 44 17.79 21.10 2.19
C ILE A 44 18.87 20.52 3.11
N TRP A 45 19.75 21.37 3.66
CA TRP A 45 20.79 20.97 4.61
C TRP A 45 20.22 20.42 5.93
N SER A 46 19.14 21.03 6.40
CA SER A 46 18.46 20.61 7.62
C SER A 46 17.71 19.29 7.38
N SER A 47 17.10 19.11 6.21
CA SER A 47 16.52 17.84 5.78
C SER A 47 17.55 16.71 5.69
N LEU A 48 18.75 16.97 5.15
CA LEU A 48 19.83 15.99 5.13
C LEU A 48 20.26 15.59 6.54
N LYS A 49 20.39 16.58 7.45
CA LYS A 49 20.74 16.33 8.86
C LYS A 49 19.66 15.52 9.60
N ILE A 50 18.40 15.67 9.22
CA ILE A 50 17.28 14.88 9.75
C ILE A 50 17.34 13.43 9.22
N ILE A 51 17.57 13.24 7.91
CA ILE A 51 17.66 11.90 7.30
C ILE A 51 18.84 11.10 7.84
N PHE A 52 19.99 11.72 8.04
CA PHE A 52 21.20 11.09 8.60
C PHE A 52 21.34 11.30 10.12
N GLY A 53 20.31 11.86 10.76
CA GLY A 53 20.29 12.17 12.19
C GLY A 53 19.81 11.00 13.04
N LYS A 54 19.80 11.19 14.36
CA LYS A 54 19.20 10.22 15.28
C LYS A 54 17.67 10.31 15.20
N PRO A 55 16.93 9.19 15.32
CA PRO A 55 15.46 9.18 15.29
C PRO A 55 14.82 10.12 16.31
N ASP A 56 15.45 10.29 17.48
CA ASP A 56 14.99 11.18 18.56
C ASP A 56 14.92 12.67 18.18
N THR A 57 15.50 13.05 17.04
CA THR A 57 15.46 14.43 16.54
C THR A 57 14.15 14.78 15.84
N VAL A 58 13.33 13.78 15.52
CA VAL A 58 12.02 13.97 14.89
C VAL A 58 10.97 14.23 15.98
N ASP A 59 10.22 15.32 15.85
CA ASP A 59 9.20 15.71 16.81
C ASP A 59 8.07 14.64 16.88
N PRO A 60 7.80 14.04 18.06
CA PRO A 60 6.72 13.07 18.25
C PRO A 60 5.32 13.60 17.89
N SER A 61 5.12 14.93 17.85
CA SER A 61 3.87 15.55 17.43
C SER A 61 3.50 15.23 15.98
N ILE A 62 4.51 15.07 15.10
CA ILE A 62 4.33 14.77 13.67
C ILE A 62 3.59 13.45 13.50
N ARG A 63 3.94 12.45 14.31
CA ARG A 63 3.30 11.13 14.27
C ARG A 63 1.82 11.21 14.62
N SER A 64 1.48 11.94 15.69
CA SER A 64 0.07 12.07 16.12
C SER A 64 -0.78 12.80 15.08
N GLU A 65 -0.22 13.83 14.43
CA GLU A 65 -0.89 14.53 13.32
C GLU A 65 -1.08 13.62 12.10
N LEU A 66 -0.08 12.80 11.76
CA LEU A 66 -0.15 11.90 10.62
C LEU A 66 -1.10 10.74 10.87
N GLU A 67 -1.12 10.17 12.08
CA GLU A 67 -2.11 9.15 12.45
C GLU A 67 -3.53 9.71 12.30
N LYS A 68 -3.80 10.94 12.77
CA LYS A 68 -5.11 11.58 12.62
C LYS A 68 -5.51 11.80 11.15
N LYS A 69 -4.53 12.08 10.28
CA LYS A 69 -4.77 12.40 8.86
C LYS A 69 -4.84 11.17 7.96
N LEU A 70 -3.98 10.19 8.18
CA LEU A 70 -3.79 9.02 7.31
C LEU A 70 -4.56 7.79 7.81
N LEU A 71 -4.93 7.74 9.09
CA LEU A 71 -5.64 6.62 9.71
C LEU A 71 -6.98 7.08 10.26
N PRO A 72 -8.01 7.24 9.40
CA PRO A 72 -9.36 7.46 9.89
C PRO A 72 -9.81 6.29 10.77
N VAL A 73 -10.64 6.55 11.78
CA VAL A 73 -11.23 5.51 12.63
C VAL A 73 -12.00 4.54 11.73
N LYS A 74 -11.56 3.29 11.67
CA LYS A 74 -12.15 2.27 10.81
C LYS A 74 -13.23 1.50 11.54
N ALA A 75 -14.29 1.16 10.82
CA ALA A 75 -15.29 0.20 11.25
C ALA A 75 -14.62 -1.17 11.54
N PRO A 76 -15.21 -2.02 12.40
CA PRO A 76 -14.65 -3.33 12.70
C PRO A 76 -14.44 -4.16 11.42
N PHE A 77 -13.24 -4.70 11.26
CA PHE A 77 -12.84 -5.49 10.11
C PHE A 77 -13.81 -6.66 9.86
N ARG A 78 -14.52 -6.63 8.73
CA ARG A 78 -15.39 -7.73 8.30
C ARG A 78 -14.68 -8.59 7.28
N SER A 79 -14.20 -9.75 7.73
CA SER A 79 -13.54 -10.71 6.87
C SER A 79 -14.57 -11.59 6.16
N THR A 80 -14.84 -11.31 4.89
CA THR A 80 -15.69 -12.16 4.04
C THR A 80 -14.88 -13.34 3.49
N PHE A 81 -15.55 -14.47 3.24
CA PHE A 81 -14.91 -15.62 2.59
C PHE A 81 -14.36 -15.24 1.20
N ARG A 82 -15.09 -14.41 0.45
CA ARG A 82 -14.67 -13.92 -0.88
C ARG A 82 -13.39 -13.09 -0.82
N LEU A 83 -13.28 -12.17 0.14
CA LEU A 83 -12.06 -11.40 0.36
C LEU A 83 -10.86 -12.30 0.63
N LYS A 84 -11.01 -13.29 1.52
CA LYS A 84 -9.94 -14.26 1.83
C LYS A 84 -9.53 -15.07 0.61
N ALA A 85 -10.51 -15.60 -0.14
CA ALA A 85 -10.25 -16.39 -1.33
C ALA A 85 -9.54 -15.55 -2.41
N TYR A 86 -10.04 -14.36 -2.69
CA TYR A 86 -9.44 -13.45 -3.67
C TYR A 86 -8.02 -13.05 -3.28
N LEU A 87 -7.79 -12.69 -2.02
CA LEU A 87 -6.46 -12.36 -1.51
C LEU A 87 -5.51 -13.55 -1.60
N ASN A 88 -5.94 -14.74 -1.20
CA ASN A 88 -5.11 -15.94 -1.30
C ASN A 88 -4.73 -16.23 -2.75
N VAL A 89 -5.67 -16.10 -3.69
CA VAL A 89 -5.38 -16.25 -5.12
C VAL A 89 -4.35 -15.21 -5.58
N GLN A 90 -4.49 -13.95 -5.18
CA GLN A 90 -3.52 -12.90 -5.55
C GLN A 90 -2.12 -13.15 -5.00
N VAL A 91 -2.01 -13.59 -3.74
CA VAL A 91 -0.73 -13.90 -3.11
C VAL A 91 -0.08 -15.11 -3.78
N VAL A 92 -0.83 -16.20 -3.99
CA VAL A 92 -0.32 -17.39 -4.70
C VAL A 92 0.11 -17.02 -6.12
N LEU A 93 -0.68 -16.24 -6.85
CA LEU A 93 -0.33 -15.78 -8.19
C LEU A 93 0.92 -14.90 -8.19
N SER A 94 1.10 -14.05 -7.18
CA SER A 94 2.30 -13.22 -7.02
C SER A 94 3.54 -14.06 -6.75
N LEU A 95 3.43 -15.09 -5.91
CA LEU A 95 4.53 -16.02 -5.62
C LEU A 95 4.91 -16.83 -6.86
N VAL A 96 3.93 -17.35 -7.59
CA VAL A 96 4.15 -18.08 -8.85
C VAL A 96 4.78 -17.16 -9.90
N SER A 97 4.26 -15.94 -10.06
CA SER A 97 4.82 -14.93 -10.97
C SER A 97 6.26 -14.59 -10.61
N LEU A 98 6.56 -14.40 -9.32
CA LEU A 98 7.92 -14.12 -8.85
C LEU A 98 8.86 -15.30 -9.14
N PHE A 99 8.41 -16.53 -8.90
CA PHE A 99 9.20 -17.73 -9.20
C PHE A 99 9.60 -17.80 -10.68
N PHE A 100 8.62 -17.64 -11.60
CA PHE A 100 8.90 -17.63 -13.03
C PHE A 100 9.74 -16.43 -13.47
N PHE A 101 9.49 -15.25 -12.90
CA PHE A 101 10.28 -14.06 -13.16
C PHE A 101 11.76 -14.27 -12.81
N THR A 102 12.04 -14.91 -11.66
CA THR A 102 13.41 -15.28 -11.27
C THR A 102 13.98 -16.36 -12.18
N LEU A 103 13.21 -17.39 -12.52
CA LEU A 103 13.66 -18.50 -13.38
C LEU A 103 14.09 -18.01 -14.76
N TYR A 104 13.34 -17.09 -15.36
CA TYR A 104 13.59 -16.54 -16.69
C TYR A 104 14.35 -15.21 -16.69
N PHE A 105 14.82 -14.73 -15.53
CA PHE A 105 15.37 -13.37 -15.37
C PHE A 105 16.47 -13.01 -16.39
N ASN A 106 17.34 -13.95 -16.73
CA ASN A 106 18.43 -13.72 -17.68
C ASN A 106 17.97 -13.62 -19.14
N GLN A 107 16.81 -14.17 -19.47
CA GLN A 107 16.23 -14.20 -20.81
C GLN A 107 15.31 -13.01 -21.07
N LEU A 108 14.85 -12.35 -20.00
CA LEU A 108 13.98 -11.18 -20.06
C LEU A 108 14.70 -9.92 -20.55
N THR A 109 14.02 -9.14 -21.38
CA THR A 109 14.51 -7.81 -21.79
C THR A 109 14.49 -6.84 -20.61
N VAL A 110 15.16 -5.69 -20.75
CA VAL A 110 15.13 -4.63 -19.73
C VAL A 110 13.70 -4.13 -19.49
N VAL A 111 12.88 -4.10 -20.55
CA VAL A 111 11.48 -3.68 -20.47
C VAL A 111 10.68 -4.68 -19.62
N ASP A 112 10.77 -5.97 -19.94
CA ASP A 112 10.05 -7.03 -19.20
C ASP A 112 10.44 -7.06 -17.71
N LYS A 113 11.71 -6.76 -17.40
CA LYS A 113 12.19 -6.67 -16.01
C LYS A 113 11.50 -5.56 -15.24
N TRP A 114 11.45 -4.35 -15.80
CA TRP A 114 10.78 -3.21 -15.16
C TRP A 114 9.28 -3.45 -14.99
N PHE A 115 8.62 -4.00 -16.02
CA PHE A 115 7.20 -4.35 -15.96
C PHE A 115 6.93 -5.48 -14.95
N GLY A 116 7.75 -6.53 -14.92
CA GLY A 116 7.61 -7.62 -13.96
C GLY A 116 7.76 -7.16 -12.51
N ILE A 117 8.79 -6.36 -12.21
CA ILE A 117 9.02 -5.81 -10.87
C ILE A 117 7.84 -4.93 -10.43
N SER A 118 7.42 -4.01 -11.29
CA SER A 118 6.30 -3.10 -10.98
C SER A 118 4.98 -3.84 -10.82
N ALA A 119 4.68 -4.84 -11.66
CA ALA A 119 3.49 -5.68 -11.53
C ALA A 119 3.43 -6.42 -10.19
N ILE A 120 4.56 -7.01 -9.76
CA ILE A 120 4.66 -7.74 -8.48
C ILE A 120 4.48 -6.77 -7.31
N ILE A 121 5.19 -5.63 -7.32
CA ILE A 121 5.11 -4.62 -6.25
C ILE A 121 3.68 -4.08 -6.12
N ILE A 122 3.04 -3.69 -7.23
CA ILE A 122 1.67 -3.17 -7.21
C ILE A 122 0.69 -4.22 -6.70
N THR A 123 0.88 -5.50 -7.06
CA THR A 123 0.02 -6.59 -6.55
C THR A 123 0.17 -6.79 -5.05
N LEU A 124 1.40 -6.69 -4.51
CA LEU A 124 1.63 -6.77 -3.06
C LEU A 124 1.03 -5.57 -2.31
N ILE A 125 1.18 -4.36 -2.86
CA ILE A 125 0.55 -3.15 -2.32
C ILE A 125 -0.97 -3.32 -2.29
N ASN A 126 -1.56 -3.85 -3.37
CA ASN A 126 -2.99 -4.15 -3.44
C ASN A 126 -3.41 -5.13 -2.33
N CYS A 127 -2.70 -6.25 -2.17
CA CYS A 127 -2.97 -7.21 -1.10
C CYS A 127 -2.97 -6.56 0.29
N GLY A 128 -1.96 -5.72 0.59
CA GLY A 128 -1.89 -4.98 1.85
C GLY A 128 -3.05 -3.99 2.03
N ALA A 129 -3.38 -3.25 0.98
CA ALA A 129 -4.49 -2.30 0.97
C ALA A 129 -5.84 -3.01 1.19
N MET A 130 -6.02 -4.21 0.63
CA MET A 130 -7.22 -5.03 0.80
C MET A 130 -7.37 -5.60 2.21
N LEU A 131 -6.28 -6.07 2.83
CA LEU A 131 -6.29 -6.50 4.24
C LEU A 131 -6.74 -5.38 5.18
N GLU A 132 -6.41 -4.15 4.82
CA GLU A 132 -6.76 -2.96 5.60
C GLU A 132 -8.07 -2.29 5.18
N GLN A 133 -8.76 -2.83 4.16
CA GLN A 133 -9.99 -2.26 3.60
C GLN A 133 -9.84 -0.77 3.24
N GLN A 134 -8.71 -0.42 2.61
CA GLN A 134 -8.42 0.96 2.25
C GLN A 134 -9.34 1.45 1.12
N LYS A 135 -9.74 2.73 1.17
CA LYS A 135 -10.63 3.35 0.16
C LYS A 135 -9.97 3.54 -1.22
N TRP A 136 -8.65 3.46 -1.29
CA TRP A 136 -7.88 3.61 -2.53
C TRP A 136 -7.51 2.26 -3.18
N VAL A 137 -7.98 1.12 -2.61
CA VAL A 137 -7.76 -0.22 -3.17
C VAL A 137 -8.20 -0.29 -4.64
N TYR A 138 -9.39 0.24 -4.94
CA TYR A 138 -9.92 0.26 -6.30
C TYR A 138 -8.96 0.96 -7.28
N GLN A 139 -8.36 2.08 -6.87
CA GLN A 139 -7.42 2.82 -7.72
C GLN A 139 -6.15 2.00 -8.00
N VAL A 140 -5.64 1.24 -7.03
CA VAL A 140 -4.47 0.35 -7.22
C VAL A 140 -4.79 -0.78 -8.18
N GLU A 141 -5.98 -1.37 -8.05
CA GLU A 141 -6.48 -2.43 -8.92
C GLU A 141 -6.55 -1.94 -10.38
N VAL A 142 -7.06 -0.72 -10.60
CA VAL A 142 -7.10 -0.07 -11.93
C VAL A 142 -5.68 0.18 -12.47
N VAL A 143 -4.77 0.70 -11.65
CA VAL A 143 -3.37 0.91 -12.05
C VAL A 143 -2.67 -0.41 -12.38
N ARG A 144 -2.99 -1.50 -11.66
CA ARG A 144 -2.46 -2.84 -11.97
C ARG A 144 -2.93 -3.32 -13.33
N LEU A 145 -4.23 -3.18 -13.62
CA LEU A 145 -4.78 -3.54 -14.93
C LEU A 145 -4.16 -2.70 -16.05
N LEU A 146 -3.93 -1.41 -15.83
CA LEU A 146 -3.20 -0.54 -16.78
C LEU A 146 -1.85 -1.10 -17.13
N LEU A 147 -1.09 -1.48 -16.11
CA LEU A 147 0.27 -1.95 -16.28
C LEU A 147 0.29 -3.23 -17.13
N ILE A 148 -0.63 -4.15 -16.88
CA ILE A 148 -0.77 -5.40 -17.65
C ILE A 148 -1.20 -5.10 -19.10
N CYS A 149 -2.22 -4.27 -19.30
CA CYS A 149 -2.72 -3.92 -20.64
C CYS A 149 -1.66 -3.16 -21.46
N THR A 150 -0.92 -2.26 -20.83
CA THR A 150 0.20 -1.54 -21.43
C THR A 150 1.32 -2.50 -21.84
N TYR A 151 1.67 -3.45 -20.96
CA TYR A 151 2.68 -4.45 -21.26
C TYR A 151 2.29 -5.33 -22.46
N ILE A 152 1.04 -5.81 -22.51
CA ILE A 152 0.50 -6.56 -23.65
C ILE A 152 0.57 -5.72 -24.93
N SER A 153 0.19 -4.44 -24.86
CA SER A 153 0.21 -3.55 -26.03
C SER A 153 1.62 -3.32 -26.59
N ILE A 154 2.63 -3.28 -25.72
CA ILE A 154 4.05 -3.17 -26.10
C ILE A 154 4.52 -4.46 -26.76
N ILE A 155 4.15 -5.64 -26.23
CA ILE A 155 4.49 -6.94 -26.84
C ILE A 155 3.91 -7.05 -28.25
N GLU A 156 2.65 -6.66 -28.43
CA GLU A 156 1.94 -6.71 -29.72
C GLU A 156 2.35 -5.58 -30.69
N HIS A 157 3.27 -4.69 -30.28
CA HIS A 157 3.75 -3.53 -31.06
C HIS A 157 2.61 -2.66 -31.63
N SER A 158 1.45 -2.68 -30.98
CA SER A 158 0.20 -2.12 -31.51
C SER A 158 -0.17 -0.84 -30.78
N PHE A 159 0.01 0.30 -31.46
CA PHE A 159 -0.29 1.61 -30.90
C PHE A 159 -1.78 1.79 -30.57
N GLU A 160 -2.67 1.17 -31.34
CA GLU A 160 -4.12 1.22 -31.12
C GLU A 160 -4.51 0.56 -29.79
N LEU A 161 -3.94 -0.61 -29.48
CA LEU A 161 -4.19 -1.31 -28.20
C LEU A 161 -3.70 -0.49 -27.01
N PHE A 162 -2.59 0.23 -27.16
CA PHE A 162 -2.09 1.13 -26.14
C PHE A 162 -3.07 2.29 -25.87
N LEU A 163 -3.59 2.92 -26.92
CA LEU A 163 -4.60 3.98 -26.78
C LEU A 163 -5.90 3.47 -26.16
N ILE A 164 -6.36 2.28 -26.57
CA ILE A 164 -7.55 1.64 -26.00
C ILE A 164 -7.35 1.35 -24.51
N SER A 165 -6.17 0.86 -24.13
CA SER A 165 -5.81 0.60 -22.74
C SER A 165 -5.92 1.88 -21.90
N ILE A 166 -5.33 2.99 -22.35
CA ILE A 166 -5.42 4.29 -21.66
C ILE A 166 -6.86 4.78 -21.57
N LEU A 167 -7.61 4.71 -22.68
CA LEU A 167 -9.00 5.18 -22.73
C LEU A 167 -9.90 4.37 -21.80
N SER A 168 -9.74 3.04 -21.78
CA SER A 168 -10.49 2.15 -20.89
C SER A 168 -10.30 2.52 -19.42
N ILE A 169 -9.13 3.02 -19.05
CA ILE A 169 -8.82 3.42 -17.67
C ILE A 169 -9.36 4.79 -17.30
N LEU A 170 -9.31 5.76 -18.21
CA LEU A 170 -9.99 7.03 -17.99
C LEU A 170 -11.49 6.81 -17.77
N ILE A 171 -12.06 5.85 -18.49
CA ILE A 171 -13.46 5.45 -18.31
C ILE A 171 -13.65 4.74 -16.98
N LEU A 172 -12.89 3.68 -16.67
CA LEU A 172 -13.01 2.94 -15.40
C LEU A 172 -12.75 3.82 -14.16
N SER A 173 -11.88 4.81 -14.27
CA SER A 173 -11.57 5.75 -13.19
C SER A 173 -12.66 6.79 -12.96
N THR A 174 -13.54 7.04 -13.93
CA THR A 174 -14.65 8.02 -13.81
C THR A 174 -15.98 7.36 -13.44
N LEU A 175 -16.05 6.03 -13.49
CA LEU A 175 -17.24 5.28 -13.19
C LEU A 175 -17.31 4.90 -11.70
N ASP A 176 -17.84 5.82 -10.90
CA ASP A 176 -18.16 5.60 -9.47
C ASP A 176 -19.07 4.37 -9.27
N PHE A 177 -19.86 4.02 -10.29
CA PHE A 177 -20.69 2.82 -10.28
C PHE A 177 -19.86 1.54 -10.16
N ILE A 178 -18.76 1.44 -10.91
CA ILE A 178 -17.90 0.23 -10.92
C ILE A 178 -17.14 0.13 -9.61
N GLU A 179 -16.65 1.25 -9.10
CA GLU A 179 -16.03 1.33 -7.77
C GLU A 179 -16.98 0.80 -6.69
N ASN A 180 -18.24 1.25 -6.70
CA ASN A 180 -19.24 0.76 -5.76
C ASN A 180 -19.53 -0.73 -5.92
N GLN A 181 -19.65 -1.23 -7.16
CA GLN A 181 -19.86 -2.67 -7.41
C GLN A 181 -18.67 -3.52 -6.95
N TYR A 182 -17.44 -3.04 -7.16
CA TYR A 182 -16.22 -3.69 -6.67
C TYR A 182 -16.24 -3.83 -5.15
N TYR A 183 -16.53 -2.74 -4.43
CA TYR A 183 -16.63 -2.78 -2.97
C TYR A 183 -17.75 -3.70 -2.48
N LYS A 184 -18.90 -3.69 -3.14
CA LYS A 184 -20.01 -4.61 -2.85
C LYS A 184 -19.61 -6.07 -3.04
N PHE A 185 -18.93 -6.38 -4.14
CA PHE A 185 -18.52 -7.73 -4.48
C PHE A 185 -17.52 -8.31 -3.47
N ILE A 186 -16.53 -7.51 -3.08
CA ILE A 186 -15.41 -7.96 -2.24
C ILE A 186 -15.77 -7.94 -0.76
N TYR A 187 -16.37 -6.85 -0.28
CA TYR A 187 -16.63 -6.63 1.14
C TYR A 187 -18.05 -7.00 1.58
N ASP A 188 -18.90 -7.45 0.65
CA ASP A 188 -20.28 -7.89 0.86
C ASP A 188 -21.09 -6.86 1.67
N SER A 189 -21.58 -5.82 0.99
CA SER A 189 -22.48 -4.87 1.64
C SER A 189 -23.88 -5.47 1.75
N LYS A 190 -24.22 -6.07 2.89
CA LYS A 190 -25.55 -5.78 3.43
C LYS A 190 -25.49 -4.37 4.01
N GLU A 191 -25.93 -3.43 3.17
CA GLU A 191 -26.28 -2.02 3.45
C GLU A 191 -25.34 -1.26 4.40
N ILE A 192 -24.50 -0.40 3.82
CA ILE A 192 -24.05 0.81 4.51
C ILE A 192 -25.13 1.86 4.20
N ASN A 193 -26.01 2.10 5.16
CA ASN A 193 -26.86 3.28 5.15
C ASN A 193 -25.93 4.51 5.31
N PRO A 194 -25.96 5.50 4.40
CA PRO A 194 -25.02 6.63 4.44
C PRO A 194 -25.22 7.60 5.62
N ASP A 195 -26.21 7.38 6.50
CA ASP A 195 -26.55 8.28 7.61
C ASP A 195 -26.40 7.63 9.00
N ASN A 196 -25.18 7.31 9.43
CA ASN A 196 -24.87 7.16 10.87
C ASN A 196 -23.40 7.37 11.21
#